data_AF-R9N3E3-F1
#
_entry.id   AF-R9N3E3-F1
#
_cell.length_a   1.000
_cell.length_b   1.000
_cell.length_c   1.000
_cell.angle_alpha   90.00
_cell.angle_beta   90.00
_cell.angle_gamma   90.00
#
_symmetry.space_group_name_H-M   'P 1'
#
loop_
_entity.id
_entity.type
_entity.pdbx_description
1 polymer ?
#
loop_
_entity_poly.entity_id
_entity_poly.type
_entity_poly.pdbx_seq_one_letter_code
_entity_poly.pdbx_strand_id
1 'polypeptide(L)'
;MNLRQVIPIYQCDEMFLYEIIEDYKQAESSAEKDEIFHAFCTLLWSSANQRRTCRKSIRFQIPDHLLSTRLGQVFLTWSDVEYNHYKSMTKKEDWCSIIRQKVNNLYTRYFDQEVILNKEYMDLLKTPKRLFYQWISGIDMDADLVTEMIDDAIARSEKVKKKLQAEKMVLSWAEYKKVIEGFLRKSLECCRLIEEYENKNKIITDLDFLTEDHFYIGYICKRLEGNMKDYQKAYYGLKSGSRKGYTRCKLCGALIEKTGNKRMYCRKCALIRKKESNKKSDQSYKIKLRENKNLLFPL
;
A
#
# COMPACT_ATOMS: atom_id res chain seq x y z
N MET A 1 14.23 -20.64 51.55
CA MET A 1 15.03 -19.91 50.55
C MET A 1 14.40 -20.18 49.19
N ASN A 2 13.84 -19.15 48.56
CA ASN A 2 13.19 -19.23 47.25
C ASN A 2 14.24 -19.51 46.17
N LEU A 3 14.22 -20.73 45.63
CA LEU A 3 14.86 -21.03 44.35
C LEU A 3 14.09 -20.25 43.28
N ARG A 4 14.69 -19.20 42.74
CA ARG A 4 14.21 -18.54 41.52
C ARG A 4 14.17 -19.61 40.43
N GLN A 5 12.97 -20.07 40.07
CA GLN A 5 12.75 -20.82 38.85
C GLN A 5 13.23 -19.91 37.70
N VAL A 6 14.33 -20.31 37.08
CA VAL A 6 14.74 -19.76 35.79
C VAL A 6 13.76 -20.35 34.79
N ILE A 7 12.79 -19.55 34.37
CA ILE A 7 11.88 -19.89 33.27
C ILE A 7 12.79 -20.12 32.04
N PRO A 8 12.78 -21.31 31.42
CA PRO A 8 13.54 -21.50 30.20
C PRO A 8 12.97 -20.54 29.14
N ILE A 9 13.79 -19.60 28.70
CA ILE A 9 13.42 -18.69 27.62
C ILE A 9 13.37 -19.54 26.35
N TYR A 10 12.19 -19.74 25.77
CA TYR A 10 12.05 -20.41 24.48
C TYR A 10 12.89 -19.67 23.42
N GLN A 11 13.75 -20.40 22.71
CA GLN A 11 14.64 -19.87 21.68
C GLN A 11 14.27 -20.48 20.33
N CYS A 12 13.96 -19.64 19.34
CA CYS A 12 13.52 -20.07 18.01
C CYS A 12 14.49 -19.69 16.88
N ASP A 13 15.72 -19.27 17.20
CA ASP A 13 16.67 -18.68 16.26
C ASP A 13 17.16 -19.66 15.19
N GLU A 14 17.15 -20.96 15.49
CA GLU A 14 17.56 -22.05 14.59
C GLU A 14 16.41 -22.96 14.16
N MET A 15 15.18 -22.65 14.59
CA MET A 15 14.01 -23.51 14.34
C MET A 15 13.38 -23.22 12.98
N PHE A 16 12.89 -24.28 12.35
CA PHE A 16 11.98 -24.18 11.23
C PHE A 16 10.64 -23.61 11.69
N LEU A 17 9.90 -22.98 10.78
CA LEU A 17 8.61 -22.39 11.11
C LEU A 17 7.58 -23.46 11.51
N TYR A 18 7.61 -24.65 10.90
CA TYR A 18 6.70 -25.74 11.26
C TYR A 18 6.88 -26.17 12.71
N GLU A 19 8.12 -26.30 13.20
CA GLU A 19 8.43 -26.66 14.59
C GLU A 19 7.85 -25.64 15.58
N ILE A 20 8.02 -24.34 15.29
CA ILE A 20 7.45 -23.27 16.13
C ILE A 20 5.92 -23.35 16.16
N ILE A 21 5.29 -23.71 15.04
CA ILE A 21 3.83 -23.84 14.96
C ILE A 21 3.37 -25.07 15.73
N GLU A 22 4.06 -26.20 15.60
CA GLU A 22 3.78 -27.43 16.35
C GLU A 22 3.89 -27.20 17.85
N ASP A 23 5.00 -26.63 18.33
CA ASP A 23 5.19 -26.26 19.73
C ASP A 23 4.06 -25.36 20.21
N TYR A 24 3.71 -24.33 19.43
CA TYR A 24 2.60 -23.43 19.76
C TYR A 24 1.25 -24.16 19.84
N LYS A 25 1.03 -25.22 19.06
CA LYS A 25 -0.19 -26.02 19.08
C LYS A 25 -0.23 -27.00 20.22
N GLN A 26 0.90 -27.63 20.53
CA GLN A 26 1.05 -28.65 21.56
C GLN A 26 1.20 -28.05 22.97
N ALA A 27 1.56 -26.77 23.08
CA ALA A 27 1.66 -26.05 24.34
C ALA A 27 0.44 -26.26 25.25
N GLU A 28 0.71 -26.71 26.48
CA GLU A 28 -0.28 -27.16 27.45
C GLU A 28 -0.95 -25.98 28.16
N SER A 29 -0.31 -24.81 28.17
CA SER A 29 -0.79 -23.62 28.86
C SER A 29 -0.82 -22.36 27.98
N SER A 30 -1.66 -21.41 28.35
CA SER A 30 -1.68 -20.09 27.69
C SER A 30 -0.38 -19.31 27.90
N ALA A 31 0.29 -19.52 29.03
CA ALA A 31 1.55 -18.85 29.35
C ALA A 31 2.66 -19.32 28.41
N GLU A 32 2.75 -20.63 28.18
CA GLU A 32 3.70 -21.23 27.24
C GLU A 32 3.46 -20.75 25.79
N LYS A 33 2.20 -20.68 25.36
CA LYS A 33 1.85 -20.06 24.07
C LYS A 33 2.30 -18.61 23.96
N ASP A 34 2.18 -17.85 25.05
CA ASP A 34 2.63 -16.46 25.09
C ASP A 34 4.16 -16.34 25.00
N GLU A 35 4.89 -17.25 25.64
CA GLU A 35 6.35 -17.31 25.58
C GLU A 35 6.84 -17.65 24.15
N ILE A 36 6.30 -18.71 23.54
CA ILE A 36 6.61 -19.09 22.15
C ILE A 36 6.29 -17.94 21.19
N PHE A 37 5.12 -17.32 21.34
CA PHE A 37 4.72 -16.19 20.51
C PHE A 37 5.63 -14.97 20.70
N HIS A 38 6.06 -14.71 21.94
CA HIS A 38 6.96 -13.60 22.24
C HIS A 38 8.34 -13.81 21.62
N ALA A 39 8.89 -15.02 21.70
CA ALA A 39 10.14 -15.38 21.06
C ALA A 39 10.05 -15.23 19.53
N PHE A 40 8.99 -15.78 18.91
CA PHE A 40 8.70 -15.63 17.48
C PHE A 40 8.67 -14.16 17.04
N CYS A 41 7.94 -13.31 17.77
CA CYS A 41 7.87 -11.88 17.44
C CYS A 41 9.22 -11.19 17.64
N THR A 42 9.96 -11.53 18.70
CA THR A 42 11.28 -10.96 18.98
C THR A 42 12.24 -11.22 17.83
N LEU A 43 12.30 -12.47 17.36
CA LEU A 43 13.11 -12.86 16.21
C LEU A 43 12.67 -12.15 14.92
N LEU A 44 11.35 -12.09 14.67
CA LEU A 44 10.81 -11.40 13.51
C LEU A 44 11.20 -9.90 13.49
N TRP A 45 11.17 -9.23 14.64
CA TRP A 45 11.51 -7.82 14.73
C TRP A 45 13.01 -7.55 14.75
N SER A 46 13.83 -8.48 15.26
CA SER A 46 15.29 -8.41 15.24
C SER A 46 15.89 -8.70 13.85
N SER A 47 15.12 -9.33 12.96
CA SER A 47 15.51 -9.62 11.58
C SER A 47 16.17 -8.42 10.88
N ALA A 48 17.37 -8.68 10.32
CA ALA A 48 18.13 -7.72 9.53
C ALA A 48 17.41 -7.27 8.24
N ASN A 49 16.33 -7.96 7.84
CA ASN A 49 15.51 -7.58 6.69
C ASN A 49 14.60 -6.39 7.00
N GLN A 50 15.19 -5.28 7.43
CA GLN A 50 14.50 -4.05 7.73
C GLN A 50 14.03 -3.35 6.44
N ARG A 51 12.95 -2.57 6.56
CA ARG A 51 12.44 -1.77 5.46
C ARG A 51 13.48 -0.73 5.02
N ARG A 52 13.81 -0.71 3.73
CA ARG A 52 14.71 0.29 3.12
C ARG A 52 13.99 1.00 1.98
N THR A 53 13.92 2.32 2.07
CA THR A 53 13.53 3.20 0.97
C THR A 53 14.75 3.57 0.14
N CYS A 54 14.55 3.74 -1.16
CA CYS A 54 15.58 4.21 -2.06
C CYS A 54 14.97 5.13 -3.12
N ARG A 55 15.78 6.00 -3.70
CA ARG A 55 15.38 6.74 -4.90
C ARG A 55 15.73 5.91 -6.13
N LYS A 56 14.77 5.82 -7.05
CA LYS A 56 14.97 5.26 -8.38
C LYS A 56 14.63 6.34 -9.39
N SER A 57 15.10 6.16 -10.61
CA SER A 57 14.84 7.08 -11.69
C SER A 57 14.35 6.38 -12.94
N ILE A 58 13.47 7.06 -13.66
CA ILE A 58 13.11 6.71 -15.03
C ILE A 58 14.10 7.44 -15.92
N ARG A 59 15.04 6.68 -16.48
CA ARG A 59 16.12 7.21 -17.32
C ARG A 59 15.98 6.79 -18.78
N PHE A 60 16.38 7.68 -19.68
CA PHE A 60 16.66 7.41 -21.09
C PHE A 60 17.74 8.37 -21.59
N GLN A 61 18.50 7.96 -22.60
CA GLN A 61 19.61 8.74 -23.15
C GLN A 61 19.23 9.29 -24.52
N ILE A 62 19.54 10.57 -24.75
CA ILE A 62 19.32 11.24 -26.02
C ILE A 62 20.62 11.15 -26.84
N PRO A 63 20.58 10.62 -28.08
CA PRO A 63 21.73 10.62 -28.98
C PRO A 63 22.27 12.03 -29.26
N ASP A 64 23.60 12.17 -29.35
CA ASP A 64 24.26 13.48 -29.49
C ASP A 64 23.77 14.28 -30.71
N HIS A 65 23.52 13.61 -31.84
CA HIS A 65 23.03 14.25 -33.06
C HIS A 65 21.61 14.84 -32.91
N LEU A 66 20.83 14.38 -31.93
CA LEU A 66 19.49 14.88 -31.64
C LEU A 66 19.50 16.04 -30.63
N LEU A 67 20.58 16.23 -29.87
CA LEU A 67 20.71 17.31 -28.88
C LEU A 67 20.72 18.71 -29.52
N SER A 68 21.12 18.82 -30.78
CA SER A 68 21.07 20.08 -31.53
C SER A 68 19.64 20.51 -31.88
N THR A 69 18.66 19.62 -31.74
CA THR A 69 17.26 19.89 -32.07
C THR A 69 16.50 20.45 -30.86
N ARG A 70 15.48 21.27 -31.13
CA ARG A 70 14.58 21.79 -30.10
C ARG A 70 13.90 20.68 -29.30
N LEU A 71 13.45 19.62 -29.97
CA LEU A 71 12.87 18.43 -29.33
C LEU A 71 13.87 17.69 -28.45
N GLY A 72 15.11 17.52 -28.91
CA GLY A 72 16.18 16.89 -28.12
C GLY A 72 16.41 17.59 -26.79
N GLN A 73 16.35 18.93 -26.78
CA GLN A 73 16.47 19.73 -25.55
C GLN A 73 15.27 19.56 -24.59
N VAL A 74 14.05 19.48 -25.13
CA VAL A 74 12.85 19.18 -24.32
C VAL A 74 13.01 17.81 -23.64
N PHE A 75 13.42 16.78 -24.39
CA PHE A 75 13.61 15.44 -23.85
C PHE A 75 14.80 15.34 -22.88
N LEU A 76 15.88 16.09 -23.10
CA LEU A 76 17.02 16.16 -22.20
C LEU A 76 16.61 16.62 -20.80
N THR A 77 15.75 17.63 -20.73
CA THR A 77 15.21 18.16 -19.46
C THR A 77 14.49 17.09 -18.63
N TRP A 78 13.84 16.13 -19.31
CA TRP A 78 13.05 15.07 -18.69
C TRP A 78 13.69 13.68 -18.80
N SER A 79 14.99 13.63 -19.09
CA SER A 79 15.75 12.39 -19.30
C SER A 79 16.00 11.59 -18.02
N ASP A 80 15.91 12.24 -16.85
CA ASP A 80 16.05 11.63 -15.53
C ASP A 80 14.93 12.12 -14.60
N VAL A 81 13.91 11.27 -14.38
CA VAL A 81 12.80 11.57 -13.47
C VAL A 81 12.90 10.69 -12.23
N GLU A 82 13.23 11.28 -11.09
CA GLU A 82 13.34 10.58 -9.81
C GLU A 82 11.99 10.26 -9.14
N TYR A 83 11.94 9.12 -8.46
CA TYR A 83 10.81 8.73 -7.62
C TYR A 83 11.25 7.86 -6.44
N ASN A 84 10.48 7.91 -5.35
CA ASN A 84 10.72 7.09 -4.18
C ASN A 84 10.26 5.64 -4.41
N HIS A 85 11.11 4.70 -4.04
CA HIS A 85 10.91 3.28 -4.14
C HIS A 85 11.30 2.58 -2.83
N TYR A 86 11.05 1.28 -2.75
CA TYR A 86 11.43 0.46 -1.62
C TYR A 86 11.85 -0.93 -2.09
N LYS A 87 12.68 -1.60 -1.30
CA LYS A 87 13.04 -2.99 -1.56
C LYS A 87 11.85 -3.90 -1.20
N SER A 88 11.15 -4.42 -2.21
CA SER A 88 9.94 -5.23 -2.05
C SER A 88 10.19 -6.74 -1.96
N MET A 89 11.42 -7.19 -2.22
CA MET A 89 11.82 -8.60 -2.23
C MET A 89 13.08 -8.80 -1.42
N THR A 90 13.17 -9.94 -0.74
CA THR A 90 14.40 -10.44 -0.12
C THR A 90 15.02 -11.51 -1.02
N LYS A 91 16.35 -11.67 -0.91
CA LYS A 91 17.08 -12.80 -1.53
C LYS A 91 17.21 -13.99 -0.57
N LYS A 92 16.95 -13.75 0.72
CA LYS A 92 17.01 -14.80 1.74
C LYS A 92 15.73 -15.62 1.69
N GLU A 93 15.89 -16.93 1.84
CA GLU A 93 14.80 -17.91 1.77
C GLU A 93 14.30 -18.34 3.15
N ASP A 94 14.92 -17.84 4.23
CA ASP A 94 14.45 -18.11 5.60
C ASP A 94 13.06 -17.52 5.87
N TRP A 95 12.25 -18.27 6.62
CA TRP A 95 10.88 -17.90 6.95
C TRP A 95 10.80 -16.51 7.57
N CYS A 96 11.75 -16.18 8.46
CA CYS A 96 11.77 -14.94 9.21
C CYS A 96 11.92 -13.75 8.26
N SER A 97 12.86 -13.80 7.33
CA SER A 97 13.11 -12.76 6.34
C SER A 97 11.94 -12.60 5.37
N ILE A 98 11.27 -13.68 4.99
CA ILE A 98 10.11 -13.64 4.08
C ILE A 98 8.89 -13.00 4.77
N ILE A 99 8.52 -13.47 5.97
CA ILE A 99 7.42 -12.88 6.74
C ILE A 99 7.74 -11.42 7.08
N ARG A 100 9.00 -11.12 7.44
CA ARG A 100 9.45 -9.75 7.67
C ARG A 100 9.29 -8.86 6.43
N GLN A 101 9.67 -9.37 5.26
CA GLN A 101 9.47 -8.67 3.98
C GLN A 101 7.97 -8.41 3.74
N LYS A 102 7.11 -9.39 4.05
CA LYS A 102 5.67 -9.24 3.91
C LYS A 102 5.12 -8.11 4.76
N VAL A 103 5.52 -8.06 6.03
CA VAL A 103 5.16 -6.98 6.96
C VAL A 103 5.61 -5.62 6.39
N ASN A 104 6.86 -5.50 5.96
CA ASN A 104 7.38 -4.25 5.36
C ASN A 104 6.60 -3.82 4.11
N ASN A 105 6.21 -4.78 3.26
CA ASN A 105 5.42 -4.53 2.06
C ASN A 105 4.00 -4.05 2.40
N LEU A 106 3.37 -4.61 3.44
CA LEU A 106 2.07 -4.17 3.94
C LEU A 106 2.14 -2.74 4.50
N TYR A 107 3.16 -2.43 5.30
CA TYR A 107 3.38 -1.07 5.78
C TYR A 107 3.47 -0.07 4.62
N THR A 108 4.32 -0.39 3.63
CA THR A 108 4.55 0.47 2.46
C THR A 108 3.28 0.68 1.64
N ARG A 109 2.47 -0.37 1.48
CA ARG A 109 1.21 -0.30 0.73
C ARG A 109 0.16 0.57 1.43
N TYR A 110 0.00 0.43 2.74
CA TYR A 110 -1.15 0.97 3.45
C TYR A 110 -0.90 2.24 4.26
N PHE A 111 0.34 2.53 4.66
CA PHE A 111 0.66 3.59 5.63
C PHE A 111 1.70 4.60 5.13
N ASP A 112 2.70 4.15 4.39
CA ASP A 112 3.83 4.98 3.96
C ASP A 112 3.47 6.03 2.89
N GLN A 113 3.30 7.28 3.26
CA GLN A 113 2.92 8.33 2.31
C GLN A 113 4.04 8.77 1.34
N GLU A 114 5.29 8.35 1.56
CA GLU A 114 6.41 8.79 0.73
C GLU A 114 6.57 7.95 -0.53
N VAL A 115 6.21 6.66 -0.47
CA VAL A 115 6.38 5.71 -1.57
C VAL A 115 5.06 5.46 -2.30
N ILE A 116 4.95 5.94 -3.54
CA ILE A 116 3.77 5.79 -4.40
C ILE A 116 4.19 5.08 -5.69
N LEU A 117 3.71 3.86 -5.89
CA LEU A 117 4.03 3.01 -7.04
C LEU A 117 2.78 2.53 -7.79
N ASN A 118 1.68 3.28 -7.68
CA ASN A 118 0.46 2.96 -8.42
C ASN A 118 0.72 3.04 -9.92
N LYS A 119 0.11 2.12 -10.69
CA LYS A 119 0.26 2.05 -12.15
C LYS A 119 -0.03 3.38 -12.85
N GLU A 120 -1.16 4.03 -12.54
CA GLU A 120 -1.56 5.31 -13.15
C GLU A 120 -0.49 6.39 -12.93
N TYR A 121 0.00 6.52 -11.70
CA TYR A 121 1.08 7.45 -11.36
C TYR A 121 2.38 7.13 -12.11
N MET A 122 2.79 5.86 -12.11
CA MET A 122 4.02 5.44 -12.79
C MET A 122 3.93 5.61 -14.31
N ASP A 123 2.77 5.40 -14.90
CA ASP A 123 2.56 5.57 -16.35
C ASP A 123 2.63 7.06 -16.73
N LEU A 124 2.12 7.97 -15.88
CA LEU A 124 2.28 9.42 -16.05
C LEU A 124 3.75 9.83 -16.00
N LEU A 125 4.52 9.37 -15.02
CA LEU A 125 5.95 9.67 -14.91
C LEU A 125 6.78 9.11 -16.09
N LYS A 126 6.33 8.03 -16.72
CA LYS A 126 6.97 7.44 -17.91
C LYS A 126 6.63 8.16 -19.22
N THR A 127 5.75 9.15 -19.18
CA THR A 127 5.30 9.87 -20.39
C THR A 127 6.47 10.45 -21.20
N PRO A 128 7.46 11.14 -20.60
CA PRO A 128 8.60 11.67 -21.37
C PRO A 128 9.37 10.57 -22.09
N LYS A 129 9.69 9.48 -21.40
CA LYS A 129 10.38 8.31 -21.97
C LYS A 129 9.59 7.67 -23.11
N ARG A 130 8.26 7.54 -22.95
CA ARG A 130 7.40 6.98 -24.01
C ARG A 130 7.37 7.87 -25.25
N LEU A 131 7.18 9.17 -25.09
CA LEU A 131 7.17 10.14 -26.19
C LEU A 131 8.51 10.16 -26.92
N PHE A 132 9.61 10.09 -26.17
CA PHE A 132 10.95 10.01 -26.74
C PHE A 132 11.14 8.79 -27.65
N TYR A 133 10.74 7.60 -27.22
CA TYR A 133 10.84 6.40 -28.08
C TYR A 133 9.91 6.42 -29.28
N GLN A 134 8.74 7.06 -29.15
CA GLN A 134 7.83 7.29 -30.28
C GLN A 134 8.47 8.21 -31.32
N TRP A 135 9.10 9.31 -30.89
CA TRP A 135 9.86 10.19 -31.76
C TRP A 135 11.02 9.49 -32.47
N ILE A 136 11.82 8.70 -31.74
CA ILE A 136 12.91 7.90 -32.34
C ILE A 136 12.40 6.87 -33.36
N SER A 137 11.18 6.38 -33.18
CA SER A 137 10.54 5.44 -34.11
C SER A 137 9.99 6.13 -35.38
N GLY A 138 10.23 7.43 -35.55
CA GLY A 138 9.88 8.19 -36.74
C GLY A 138 8.50 8.83 -36.70
N ILE A 139 7.85 8.91 -35.52
CA ILE A 139 6.63 9.70 -35.36
C ILE A 139 7.01 11.17 -35.32
N ASP A 140 6.50 11.93 -36.29
CA ASP A 140 6.69 13.38 -36.31
C ASP A 140 5.99 14.02 -35.11
N MET A 141 6.71 14.92 -34.46
CA MET A 141 6.26 15.58 -33.24
C MET A 141 6.66 17.04 -33.27
N ASP A 142 5.77 17.90 -32.79
CA ASP A 142 6.09 19.30 -32.57
C ASP A 142 6.63 19.50 -31.14
N ALA A 143 7.63 20.37 -31.00
CA ALA A 143 8.30 20.61 -29.72
C ALA A 143 7.40 21.29 -28.69
N ASP A 144 6.52 22.21 -29.12
CA ASP A 144 5.59 22.89 -28.23
C ASP A 144 4.52 21.91 -27.74
N LEU A 145 3.98 21.10 -28.64
CA LEU A 145 3.01 20.06 -28.29
C LEU A 145 3.59 19.02 -27.32
N VAL A 146 4.82 18.54 -27.58
CA VAL A 146 5.48 17.58 -26.68
C VAL A 146 5.71 18.18 -25.29
N THR A 147 6.11 19.45 -25.22
CA THR A 147 6.29 20.16 -23.96
C THR A 147 4.95 20.22 -23.19
N GLU A 148 3.87 20.64 -23.85
CA GLU A 148 2.54 20.68 -23.23
C GLU A 148 2.07 19.31 -22.73
N MET A 149 2.29 18.25 -23.52
CA MET A 149 1.93 16.88 -23.15
C MET A 149 2.71 16.39 -21.92
N ILE A 150 4.00 16.71 -21.83
CA ILE A 150 4.83 16.36 -20.68
C ILE A 150 4.37 17.16 -19.46
N ASP A 151 4.20 18.47 -19.57
CA ASP A 151 3.79 19.34 -18.47
C ASP A 151 2.42 18.93 -17.89
N ASP A 152 1.44 18.65 -18.76
CA ASP A 152 0.14 18.14 -18.32
C ASP A 152 0.26 16.75 -17.66
N ALA A 153 1.10 15.85 -18.18
CA ALA A 153 1.34 14.55 -17.56
C ALA A 153 1.95 14.69 -16.16
N ILE A 154 2.94 15.56 -16.00
CA ILE A 154 3.60 15.82 -14.71
C ILE A 154 2.63 16.48 -13.74
N ALA A 155 1.88 17.50 -14.16
CA ALA A 155 0.85 18.14 -13.34
C ALA A 155 -0.25 17.17 -12.90
N ARG A 156 -0.68 16.27 -13.79
CA ARG A 156 -1.61 15.17 -13.43
C ARG A 156 -0.97 14.19 -12.47
N SER A 157 0.30 13.85 -12.65
CA SER A 157 1.02 12.93 -11.77
C SER A 157 1.06 13.43 -10.33
N GLU A 158 1.22 14.74 -10.11
CA GLU A 158 1.19 15.34 -8.78
C GLU A 158 -0.19 15.26 -8.14
N LYS A 159 -1.26 15.53 -8.91
CA LYS A 159 -2.64 15.40 -8.44
C LYS A 159 -2.94 13.95 -8.03
N VAL A 160 -2.52 12.98 -8.85
CA VAL A 160 -2.67 11.55 -8.57
C VAL A 160 -1.85 11.15 -7.34
N LYS A 161 -0.61 11.62 -7.23
CA LYS A 161 0.25 11.38 -6.06
C LYS A 161 -0.41 11.86 -4.77
N LYS A 162 -0.85 13.13 -4.72
CA LYS A 162 -1.55 13.71 -3.55
C LYS A 162 -2.79 12.92 -3.17
N LYS A 163 -3.58 12.50 -4.17
CA LYS A 163 -4.76 11.65 -3.95
C LYS A 163 -4.36 10.30 -3.33
N LEU A 164 -3.39 9.59 -3.91
CA LEU A 164 -2.94 8.28 -3.41
C LEU A 164 -2.30 8.37 -2.02
N GLN A 165 -1.60 9.47 -1.72
CA GLN A 165 -1.08 9.75 -0.39
C GLN A 165 -2.22 9.88 0.65
N ALA A 166 -3.29 10.60 0.30
CA ALA A 166 -4.46 10.75 1.15
C ALA A 166 -5.25 9.44 1.36
N GLU A 167 -5.11 8.45 0.48
CA GLU A 167 -5.76 7.13 0.65
C GLU A 167 -5.09 6.25 1.72
N LYS A 168 -3.82 6.56 2.07
CA LYS A 168 -3.05 5.81 3.07
C LYS A 168 -3.48 6.16 4.49
N MET A 169 -3.46 5.16 5.36
CA MET A 169 -3.79 5.30 6.78
C MET A 169 -2.61 5.92 7.52
N VAL A 170 -2.90 6.62 8.61
CA VAL A 170 -1.86 7.20 9.48
C VAL A 170 -1.81 6.39 10.77
N LEU A 171 -0.61 5.93 11.11
CA LEU A 171 -0.35 5.12 12.30
C LEU A 171 1.14 5.25 12.66
N SER A 172 1.47 5.34 13.96
CA SER A 172 2.86 5.29 14.40
C SER A 172 3.46 3.89 14.18
N TRP A 173 4.79 3.80 14.14
CA TRP A 173 5.47 2.51 13.99
C TRP A 173 5.20 1.56 15.17
N ALA A 174 5.11 2.09 16.39
CA ALA A 174 4.82 1.29 17.58
C ALA A 174 3.41 0.70 17.55
N GLU A 175 2.41 1.50 17.16
CA GLU A 175 1.04 1.01 16.97
C GLU A 175 0.96 -0.01 15.82
N TYR A 176 1.72 0.21 14.73
CA TYR A 176 1.79 -0.73 13.61
C TYR A 176 2.28 -2.10 14.05
N LYS A 177 3.35 -2.15 14.86
CA LYS A 177 3.87 -3.42 15.42
C LYS A 177 2.79 -4.16 16.20
N LYS A 178 2.08 -3.47 17.10
CA LYS A 178 0.99 -4.07 17.90
C LYS A 178 -0.12 -4.65 17.03
N VAL A 179 -0.51 -3.94 15.97
CA VAL A 179 -1.51 -4.42 15.01
C VAL A 179 -1.04 -5.70 14.30
N ILE A 180 0.21 -5.73 13.85
CA ILE A 180 0.80 -6.89 13.18
C ILE A 180 0.95 -8.08 14.12
N GLU A 181 1.42 -7.87 15.35
CA GLU A 181 1.51 -8.93 16.37
C GLU A 181 0.12 -9.54 16.63
N GLY A 182 -0.92 -8.72 16.76
CA GLY A 182 -2.30 -9.23 16.87
C GLY A 182 -2.72 -10.08 15.67
N PHE A 183 -2.29 -9.74 14.45
CA PHE A 183 -2.57 -10.55 13.26
C PHE A 183 -1.77 -11.84 13.23
N LEU A 184 -0.51 -11.81 13.67
CA LEU A 184 0.36 -12.98 13.73
C LEU A 184 -0.15 -13.98 14.77
N ARG A 185 -0.50 -13.51 15.97
CA ARG A 185 -1.10 -14.34 17.03
C ARG A 185 -2.35 -15.05 16.52
N LYS A 186 -3.29 -14.29 15.95
CA LYS A 186 -4.49 -14.86 15.33
C LYS A 186 -4.18 -15.86 14.21
N SER A 187 -3.06 -15.68 13.51
CA SER A 187 -2.64 -16.61 12.46
C SER A 187 -2.14 -17.92 13.06
N LEU A 188 -1.31 -17.88 14.10
CA LEU A 188 -0.86 -19.08 14.82
C LEU A 188 -2.03 -19.81 15.50
N GLU A 189 -2.95 -19.08 16.13
CA GLU A 189 -4.17 -19.64 16.74
C GLU A 189 -5.06 -20.36 15.71
N CYS A 190 -5.27 -19.77 14.53
CA CYS A 190 -6.13 -20.34 13.48
C CYS A 190 -5.41 -21.31 12.54
N CYS A 191 -4.09 -21.46 12.65
CA CYS A 191 -3.34 -22.40 11.81
C CYS A 191 -3.74 -23.82 12.18
N ARG A 192 -3.67 -24.76 11.24
CA ARG A 192 -3.83 -26.20 11.50
C ARG A 192 -2.53 -26.89 11.13
N LEU A 193 -2.24 -28.02 11.77
CA LEU A 193 -1.06 -28.81 11.42
C LEU A 193 -1.22 -29.43 10.03
N ILE A 194 -0.12 -29.72 9.34
CA ILE A 194 -0.18 -30.25 7.97
C ILE A 194 -0.94 -31.59 7.93
N GLU A 195 -0.74 -32.42 8.96
CA GLU A 195 -1.44 -33.68 9.18
C GLU A 195 -2.97 -33.53 9.25
N GLU A 196 -3.47 -32.37 9.70
CA GLU A 196 -4.92 -32.09 9.74
C GLU A 196 -5.51 -31.72 8.37
N TYR A 197 -4.66 -31.36 7.40
CA TYR A 197 -5.07 -31.06 6.02
C TYR A 197 -5.03 -32.31 5.12
N GLU A 198 -4.18 -33.29 5.47
CA GLU A 198 -4.10 -34.56 4.77
C GLU A 198 -5.33 -35.42 5.09
N ASN A 199 -6.27 -35.44 4.16
CA ASN A 199 -7.43 -36.32 4.24
C ASN A 199 -6.91 -37.76 4.12
N LYS A 200 -7.13 -38.62 5.13
CA LYS A 200 -6.62 -40.02 5.22
C LYS A 200 -6.87 -40.91 3.99
N ASN A 201 -7.69 -40.48 3.03
CA ASN A 201 -8.05 -41.19 1.81
C ASN A 201 -7.71 -40.45 0.49
N LYS A 202 -7.09 -39.26 0.54
CA LYS A 202 -6.68 -38.51 -0.67
C LYS A 202 -5.43 -37.68 -0.36
N ILE A 203 -4.28 -38.18 -0.79
CA ILE A 203 -3.11 -37.35 -1.04
C ILE A 203 -3.46 -36.50 -2.28
N ILE A 204 -3.85 -35.24 -2.08
CA ILE A 204 -3.92 -34.26 -3.16
C ILE A 204 -2.79 -33.30 -2.94
N THR A 205 -1.64 -33.56 -3.54
CA THR A 205 -0.53 -32.64 -3.45
C THR A 205 0.21 -32.54 -4.78
N ASP A 206 -0.08 -31.46 -5.52
CA ASP A 206 0.95 -30.71 -6.26
C ASP A 206 2.02 -30.09 -5.29
N LEU A 207 1.99 -30.46 -4.00
CA LEU A 207 2.82 -29.98 -2.88
C LEU A 207 4.02 -30.88 -2.58
N ASP A 208 4.22 -32.02 -3.27
CA ASP A 208 5.37 -32.92 -3.05
C ASP A 208 6.75 -32.25 -3.26
N PHE A 209 6.77 -31.02 -3.80
CA PHE A 209 7.98 -30.21 -4.01
C PHE A 209 8.16 -29.02 -3.04
N LEU A 210 7.16 -28.70 -2.19
CA LEU A 210 7.25 -27.58 -1.25
C LEU A 210 7.56 -28.11 0.15
N THR A 211 8.59 -27.58 0.82
CA THR A 211 8.80 -27.91 2.23
C THR A 211 7.66 -27.39 3.09
N GLU A 212 7.40 -28.04 4.22
CA GLU A 212 6.35 -27.68 5.17
C GLU A 212 6.43 -26.20 5.63
N ASP A 213 7.65 -25.69 5.77
CA ASP A 213 7.90 -24.26 6.03
C ASP A 213 7.30 -23.34 4.97
N HIS A 214 7.44 -23.68 3.68
CA HIS A 214 6.87 -22.86 2.61
C HIS A 214 5.34 -22.82 2.69
N PHE A 215 4.71 -23.92 3.10
CA PHE A 215 3.26 -23.97 3.34
C PHE A 215 2.86 -22.97 4.44
N TYR A 216 3.52 -23.02 5.60
CA TYR A 216 3.21 -22.14 6.73
C TYR A 216 3.55 -20.67 6.46
N ILE A 217 4.67 -20.38 5.79
CA ILE A 217 5.01 -19.02 5.33
C ILE A 217 3.89 -18.49 4.42
N GLY A 218 3.44 -19.30 3.45
CA GLY A 218 2.36 -18.96 2.54
C GLY A 218 1.05 -18.68 3.28
N TYR A 219 0.70 -19.54 4.24
CA TYR A 219 -0.46 -19.37 5.11
C TYR A 219 -0.40 -18.05 5.88
N ILE A 220 0.67 -17.79 6.63
CA ILE A 220 0.82 -16.58 7.45
C ILE A 220 0.77 -15.34 6.55
N CYS A 221 1.49 -15.35 5.42
CA CYS A 221 1.49 -14.23 4.48
C CYS A 221 0.09 -13.92 3.95
N LYS A 222 -0.70 -14.93 3.61
CA LYS A 222 -2.09 -14.78 3.14
C LYS A 222 -3.00 -14.24 4.24
N ARG A 223 -2.85 -14.74 5.47
CA ARG A 223 -3.60 -14.27 6.65
C ARG A 223 -3.28 -12.81 6.98
N LEU A 224 -2.01 -12.41 6.95
CA LEU A 224 -1.58 -11.02 7.13
C LEU A 224 -2.25 -10.08 6.11
N GLU A 225 -2.33 -10.47 4.83
CA GLU A 225 -3.03 -9.65 3.84
C GLU A 225 -4.53 -9.52 4.11
N GLY A 226 -5.19 -10.63 4.46
CA GLY A 226 -6.62 -10.64 4.79
C GLY A 226 -6.91 -9.77 6.00
N ASN A 227 -6.17 -9.97 7.08
CA ASN A 227 -6.30 -9.19 8.31
C ASN A 227 -6.04 -7.70 8.07
N MET A 228 -5.05 -7.34 7.25
CA MET A 228 -4.79 -5.93 6.90
C MET A 228 -5.94 -5.30 6.09
N LYS A 229 -6.58 -6.05 5.19
CA LYS A 229 -7.77 -5.57 4.45
C LYS A 229 -8.95 -5.33 5.38
N ASP A 230 -9.16 -6.21 6.34
CA ASP A 230 -10.24 -6.07 7.32
C ASP A 230 -9.96 -4.94 8.31
N TYR A 231 -8.70 -4.80 8.75
CA TYR A 231 -8.26 -3.67 9.56
C TYR A 231 -8.45 -2.35 8.85
N GLN A 232 -8.15 -2.26 7.55
CA GLN A 232 -8.41 -1.04 6.79
C GLN A 232 -9.90 -0.68 6.79
N LYS A 233 -10.81 -1.66 6.68
CA LYS A 233 -12.25 -1.40 6.77
C LYS A 233 -12.63 -0.90 8.16
N ALA A 234 -12.15 -1.57 9.21
CA ALA A 234 -12.40 -1.19 10.60
C ALA A 234 -11.87 0.22 10.93
N TYR A 235 -10.68 0.57 10.44
CA TYR A 235 -10.09 1.92 10.58
C TYR A 235 -11.01 3.01 10.06
N TYR A 236 -11.72 2.76 8.95
CA TYR A 236 -12.69 3.70 8.38
C TYR A 236 -14.12 3.50 8.90
N GLY A 237 -14.34 2.67 9.93
CA GLY A 237 -15.65 2.40 10.53
C GLY A 237 -16.61 1.64 9.60
N LEU A 238 -16.08 0.80 8.70
CA LEU A 238 -16.84 0.02 7.74
C LEU A 238 -16.99 -1.44 8.18
N LYS A 239 -18.06 -2.08 7.73
CA LYS A 239 -18.26 -3.53 7.91
C LYS A 239 -17.22 -4.31 7.12
N SER A 240 -16.95 -5.56 7.51
CA SER A 240 -15.98 -6.42 6.83
C SER A 240 -16.47 -6.84 5.43
N GLY A 241 -17.78 -7.06 5.27
CA GLY A 241 -18.41 -7.44 4.01
C GLY A 241 -19.48 -6.44 3.56
N SER A 242 -19.49 -6.14 2.27
CA SER A 242 -20.55 -5.36 1.62
C SER A 242 -20.85 -5.96 0.26
N ARG A 243 -22.14 -6.24 -0.01
CA ARG A 243 -22.60 -6.73 -1.32
C ARG A 243 -22.33 -5.73 -2.44
N LYS A 244 -22.32 -4.42 -2.12
CA LYS A 244 -22.10 -3.34 -3.09
C LYS A 244 -20.62 -3.00 -3.26
N GLY A 245 -19.76 -3.51 -2.38
CA GLY A 245 -18.32 -3.24 -2.37
C GLY A 245 -17.96 -1.86 -1.83
N TYR A 246 -16.68 -1.52 -1.97
CA TYR A 246 -16.09 -0.31 -1.41
C TYR A 246 -15.51 0.59 -2.51
N THR A 247 -15.40 1.88 -2.22
CA THR A 247 -14.73 2.87 -3.09
C THR A 247 -13.97 3.88 -2.23
N ARG A 248 -13.18 4.76 -2.85
CA ARG A 248 -12.42 5.82 -2.17
C ARG A 248 -13.14 7.16 -2.27
N CYS A 249 -13.11 7.94 -1.20
CA CYS A 249 -13.59 9.31 -1.22
C CYS A 249 -12.69 10.17 -2.14
N LYS A 250 -13.29 10.89 -3.09
CA LYS A 250 -12.54 11.75 -4.02
C LYS A 250 -11.80 12.94 -3.37
N LEU A 251 -12.16 13.32 -2.13
CA LEU A 251 -11.53 14.44 -1.43
C LEU A 251 -10.47 13.97 -0.44
N CYS A 252 -10.84 13.10 0.51
CA CYS A 252 -9.95 12.70 1.59
C CYS A 252 -9.31 11.32 1.43
N GLY A 253 -9.57 10.57 0.34
CA GLY A 253 -9.01 9.23 0.13
C GLY A 253 -9.56 8.12 1.06
N ALA A 254 -10.39 8.46 2.04
CA ALA A 254 -10.97 7.49 2.96
C ALA A 254 -11.75 6.39 2.22
N LEU A 255 -11.65 5.15 2.72
CA LEU A 255 -12.47 4.04 2.23
C LEU A 255 -13.94 4.30 2.61
N ILE A 256 -14.85 4.06 1.68
CA ILE A 256 -16.29 4.22 1.89
C ILE A 256 -17.07 3.06 1.27
N GLU A 257 -18.17 2.67 1.89
CA GLU A 257 -19.11 1.71 1.30
C GLU A 257 -19.87 2.34 0.13
N LYS A 258 -19.98 1.59 -0.97
CA LYS A 258 -20.83 1.97 -2.11
C LYS A 258 -22.29 1.81 -1.72
N THR A 259 -23.04 2.91 -1.68
CA THR A 259 -24.51 2.85 -1.56
C THR A 259 -25.21 2.89 -2.92
N GLY A 260 -24.56 3.48 -3.93
CA GLY A 260 -24.96 3.53 -5.33
C GLY A 260 -23.84 4.17 -6.19
N ASN A 261 -24.00 4.17 -7.52
CA ASN A 261 -22.95 4.58 -8.46
C ASN A 261 -22.50 6.05 -8.32
N LYS A 262 -23.38 6.92 -7.80
CA LYS A 262 -23.10 8.36 -7.66
C LYS A 262 -22.34 8.73 -6.38
N ARG A 263 -22.07 7.80 -5.46
CA ARG A 263 -21.41 8.13 -4.18
C ARG A 263 -19.91 8.35 -4.37
N MET A 264 -19.51 9.62 -4.41
CA MET A 264 -18.13 10.05 -4.61
C MET A 264 -17.40 10.47 -3.32
N TYR A 265 -18.14 10.75 -2.25
CA TYR A 265 -17.58 11.36 -1.03
C TYR A 265 -17.99 10.59 0.24
N CYS A 266 -17.15 10.67 1.28
CA CYS A 266 -17.52 10.28 2.63
C CYS A 266 -18.53 11.30 3.21
N ARG A 267 -19.23 10.92 4.28
CA ARG A 267 -20.27 11.79 4.89
C ARG A 267 -19.70 13.16 5.31
N LYS A 268 -18.51 13.18 5.91
CA LYS A 268 -17.82 14.41 6.33
C LYS A 268 -17.53 15.33 5.13
N CYS A 269 -16.88 14.81 4.09
CA CYS A 269 -16.54 15.57 2.89
C CYS A 269 -17.78 16.03 2.09
N ALA A 270 -18.83 15.21 2.04
CA ALA A 270 -20.09 15.59 1.40
C ALA A 270 -20.73 16.81 2.09
N LEU A 271 -20.69 16.86 3.42
CA LEU A 271 -21.24 17.97 4.21
C LEU A 271 -20.44 19.26 4.00
N ILE A 272 -19.11 19.17 3.94
CA ILE A 272 -18.23 20.31 3.62
C ILE A 272 -18.58 20.88 2.24
N ARG A 273 -18.64 20.02 1.21
CA ARG A 273 -18.99 20.48 -0.15
C ARG A 273 -20.39 21.08 -0.23
N LYS A 274 -21.37 20.53 0.50
CA LYS A 274 -22.71 21.10 0.55
C LYS A 274 -22.69 22.52 1.12
N LYS A 275 -21.93 22.75 2.21
CA LYS A 275 -21.75 24.09 2.78
C LYS A 275 -21.08 25.06 1.79
N GLU A 276 -20.03 24.63 1.11
CA GLU A 276 -19.35 25.44 0.08
C GLU A 276 -20.26 25.78 -1.10
N SER A 277 -21.01 24.79 -1.59
CA SER A 277 -21.98 25.00 -2.67
C SER A 277 -23.05 26.01 -2.27
N ASN A 278 -23.62 25.88 -1.07
CA ASN A 278 -24.62 26.81 -0.57
C ASN A 278 -24.05 28.23 -0.44
N LYS A 279 -22.81 28.39 0.04
CA LYS A 279 -22.13 29.70 0.09
C LYS A 279 -21.98 30.32 -1.30
N LYS A 280 -21.56 29.54 -2.30
CA LYS A 280 -21.43 30.02 -3.69
C LYS A 280 -22.79 30.41 -4.29
N SER A 281 -23.82 29.62 -4.05
CA SER A 281 -25.18 29.92 -4.51
C SER A 281 -25.73 31.19 -3.87
N ASP A 282 -25.54 31.38 -2.56
CA ASP A 282 -25.93 32.61 -1.85
C ASP A 282 -25.17 33.84 -2.37
N GLN A 283 -23.86 33.71 -2.60
CA GLN A 283 -23.05 34.78 -3.18
C GLN A 283 -23.52 35.15 -4.60
N SER A 284 -23.77 34.16 -5.45
CA SER A 284 -24.29 34.39 -6.80
C SER A 284 -25.67 35.04 -6.78
N TYR A 285 -26.55 34.62 -5.88
CA TYR A 285 -27.87 35.22 -5.69
C TYR A 285 -27.76 36.69 -5.26
N LYS A 286 -26.90 37.01 -4.30
CA LYS A 286 -26.63 38.38 -3.85
C LYS A 286 -26.05 39.27 -4.95
N ILE A 287 -25.17 38.74 -5.80
CA ILE A 287 -24.64 39.45 -6.97
C ILE A 287 -25.76 39.79 -7.95
N LYS A 288 -26.59 38.81 -8.31
CA LYS A 288 -27.75 39.01 -9.20
C LYS A 288 -28.74 40.03 -8.65
N LEU A 289 -28.99 40.03 -7.34
CA LEU A 289 -29.85 41.04 -6.71
C LEU A 289 -29.27 42.47 -6.84
N ARG A 290 -27.95 42.63 -6.72
CA ARG A 290 -27.27 43.92 -6.91
C ARG A 290 -27.34 44.38 -8.36
N GLU A 291 -27.08 43.48 -9.30
CA GLU A 291 -27.17 43.75 -10.74
C GLU A 291 -28.60 44.18 -11.13
N ASN A 292 -29.61 43.45 -10.66
CA ASN A 292 -31.01 43.79 -10.91
C ASN A 292 -31.42 45.14 -10.29
N LYS A 293 -30.90 45.48 -9.10
CA LYS A 293 -31.14 46.79 -8.47
C LYS A 293 -30.52 47.94 -9.27
N ASN A 294 -29.33 47.73 -9.84
CA ASN A 294 -28.67 48.72 -10.69
C ASN A 294 -29.40 48.89 -12.05
N LEU A 295 -30.07 47.84 -12.55
CA LEU A 295 -30.89 47.92 -13.76
C LEU A 295 -32.24 48.63 -13.55
N LEU A 296 -32.80 48.57 -12.34
CA LEU A 296 -34.08 49.23 -11.99
C LEU A 296 -33.92 50.71 -11.62
N PHE A 297 -32.71 51.14 -11.26
CA PHE A 297 -32.38 52.54 -10.96
C PHE A 297 -31.06 52.92 -11.63
N PRO A 298 -31.03 53.03 -12.97
CA PRO A 298 -29.87 53.56 -13.67
C PRO A 298 -29.73 55.05 -13.31
N LEU A 299 -28.53 55.45 -12.88
CA LEU A 299 -28.15 56.86 -12.73
C LEU A 299 -28.14 57.57 -14.09
#